data_AF-A0A7X7EDV4-F1
#
_entry.id   AF-A0A7X7EDV4-F1
#
_cell.length_a   1.000
_cell.length_b   1.000
_cell.length_c   1.000
_cell.angle_alpha   90.00
_cell.angle_beta   90.00
_cell.angle_gamma   90.00
#
_symmetry.space_group_name_H-M   'P 1'
#
loop_
_entity.id
_entity.type
_entity.pdbx_description
1 polymer ?
#
loop_
_entity_poly.entity_id
_entity_poly.type
_entity_poly.pdbx_seq_one_letter_code
_entity_poly.pdbx_strand_id
1 'polypeptide(L)'
;MQPAKSMILHLQQPITYQKAPFSTTDAEKAYQEMLSLLDGQPVGSEGCLALSSTCNLLFSGFQDPPGEDTRLAVEQGLVQPLAEGPYCIEAGRYEFFQLAPTNHLQELLGHIPMLFDGPNCIYVRLLKENALAIVAQLWVVR
;
A
#
# COMPACT_ATOMS: atom_id res chain seq x y z
N MET A 1 -1.92 20.52 9.98
CA MET A 1 -2.12 19.71 8.76
C MET A 1 -3.58 19.86 8.35
N GLN A 2 -3.88 20.02 7.06
CA GLN A 2 -5.27 19.93 6.58
C GLN A 2 -5.78 18.50 6.82
N PRO A 3 -7.05 18.31 7.22
CA PRO A 3 -7.60 16.98 7.42
C PRO A 3 -7.61 16.23 6.09
N ALA A 4 -7.04 15.02 6.08
CA ALA A 4 -7.10 14.14 4.93
C ALA A 4 -8.55 13.73 4.67
N LYS A 5 -9.01 13.83 3.43
CA LYS A 5 -10.35 13.38 3.06
C LYS A 5 -10.34 11.85 3.01
N SER A 6 -11.06 11.21 3.94
CA SER A 6 -11.27 9.77 3.90
C SER A 6 -12.35 9.40 2.89
N MET A 7 -12.20 8.21 2.31
CA MET A 7 -13.18 7.57 1.44
C MET A 7 -13.39 6.14 1.90
N ILE A 8 -14.47 5.51 1.45
CA ILE A 8 -14.69 4.08 1.65
C ILE A 8 -14.31 3.37 0.36
N LEU A 9 -13.32 2.49 0.44
CA LEU A 9 -12.89 1.65 -0.66
C LEU A 9 -13.40 0.23 -0.45
N HIS A 10 -14.06 -0.32 -1.48
CA HIS A 10 -14.50 -1.70 -1.52
C HIS A 10 -13.57 -2.49 -2.45
N LEU A 11 -12.63 -3.21 -1.87
CA LEU A 11 -11.72 -4.07 -2.60
C LEU A 11 -12.40 -5.41 -2.89
N GLN A 12 -12.69 -5.66 -4.17
CA GLN A 12 -13.43 -6.86 -4.60
C GLN A 12 -12.55 -8.11 -4.68
N GLN A 13 -11.27 -7.94 -4.98
CA GLN A 13 -10.29 -9.02 -5.14
C GLN A 13 -9.02 -8.68 -4.36
N PRO A 14 -8.37 -9.67 -3.72
CA PRO A 14 -7.17 -9.41 -2.93
C PRO A 14 -6.03 -8.92 -3.83
N ILE A 15 -5.11 -8.15 -3.23
CA ILE A 15 -3.88 -7.69 -3.90
C ILE A 15 -2.71 -8.44 -3.29
N THR A 16 -2.11 -9.36 -4.04
CA THR A 16 -1.07 -10.28 -3.55
C THR A 16 0.34 -9.78 -3.85
N TYR A 17 1.15 -9.53 -2.84
CA TYR A 17 2.49 -8.96 -3.02
C TYR A 17 3.58 -10.03 -2.93
N GLN A 18 4.64 -9.85 -3.72
CA GLN A 18 5.91 -10.51 -3.50
C GLN A 18 6.66 -9.82 -2.35
N LYS A 19 7.57 -10.54 -1.70
CA LYS A 19 8.39 -9.92 -0.65
C LYS A 19 9.29 -8.84 -1.25
N ALA A 20 9.34 -7.67 -0.61
CA ALA A 20 10.23 -6.60 -1.03
C ALA A 20 11.72 -7.03 -0.97
N PRO A 21 12.57 -6.53 -1.90
CA PRO A 21 13.98 -6.92 -2.01
C PRO A 21 14.89 -6.26 -0.95
N PHE A 22 14.37 -6.01 0.24
CA PHE A 22 15.10 -5.49 1.39
C PHE A 22 14.64 -6.20 2.67
N SER A 23 15.42 -6.07 3.75
CA SER A 23 15.15 -6.78 5.01
C SER A 23 15.30 -5.85 6.20
N THR A 24 14.17 -5.50 6.79
CA THR A 24 14.08 -4.73 8.02
C THR A 24 12.81 -5.14 8.78
N THR A 25 12.83 -4.95 10.09
CA THR A 25 11.66 -5.09 10.98
C THR A 25 11.16 -3.74 11.47
N ASP A 26 11.89 -2.66 11.16
CA ASP A 26 11.53 -1.29 11.51
C ASP A 26 10.66 -0.68 10.40
N ALA A 27 9.49 -0.18 10.79
CA ALA A 27 8.48 0.32 9.85
C ALA A 27 8.92 1.61 9.14
N GLU A 28 9.58 2.53 9.86
CA GLU A 28 10.09 3.78 9.29
C GLU A 28 11.19 3.48 8.27
N LYS A 29 12.13 2.60 8.62
CA LYS A 29 13.18 2.16 7.70
C LYS A 29 12.59 1.46 6.46
N ALA A 30 11.59 0.59 6.64
CA ALA A 30 10.92 -0.08 5.51
C ALA A 30 10.26 0.93 4.57
N TYR A 31 9.66 1.98 5.12
CA TYR A 31 9.06 3.07 4.35
C TYR A 31 10.10 3.83 3.53
N GLN A 32 11.24 4.20 4.12
CA GLN A 32 12.34 4.86 3.39
C GLN A 32 12.96 3.96 2.32
N GLU A 33 13.20 2.68 2.64
CA GLU A 33 13.71 1.70 1.68
C GLU A 33 12.73 1.47 0.53
N MET A 34 11.41 1.48 0.80
CA MET A 34 10.39 1.35 -0.22
C MET A 34 10.31 2.57 -1.15
N LEU A 35 10.36 3.79 -0.61
CA LEU A 35 10.42 5.01 -1.43
C LEU A 35 11.64 4.98 -2.36
N SER A 36 12.81 4.68 -1.79
CA SER A 36 14.07 4.57 -2.54
C SER A 36 14.03 3.48 -3.61
N LEU A 37 13.39 2.34 -3.30
CA LEU A 37 13.17 1.27 -4.26
C LEU A 37 12.32 1.75 -5.44
N LEU A 38 11.16 2.35 -5.15
CA LEU A 38 10.20 2.78 -6.18
C LEU A 38 10.77 3.86 -7.10
N ASP A 39 11.67 4.72 -6.63
CA ASP A 39 12.34 5.72 -7.48
C ASP A 39 13.04 5.10 -8.70
N GLY A 40 13.58 3.89 -8.55
CA GLY A 40 14.24 3.14 -9.63
C GLY A 40 13.31 2.28 -10.51
N GLN A 41 12.05 2.10 -10.13
CA GLN A 41 11.14 1.14 -10.79
C GLN A 41 10.29 1.75 -11.92
N PRO A 42 9.71 0.93 -12.81
CA PRO A 42 8.78 1.42 -13.83
C PRO A 42 7.52 2.07 -13.24
N VAL A 43 6.89 2.98 -14.00
CA VAL A 43 5.59 3.57 -13.63
C VAL A 43 4.53 2.48 -13.50
N GLY A 44 3.73 2.56 -12.44
CA GLY A 44 2.73 1.55 -12.08
C GLY A 44 3.24 0.51 -11.08
N SER A 45 4.53 0.49 -10.75
CA SER A 45 5.05 -0.35 -9.67
C SER A 45 4.56 0.14 -8.32
N GLU A 46 4.42 -0.77 -7.37
CA GLU A 46 3.94 -0.44 -6.04
C GLU A 46 4.61 -1.21 -4.92
N GLY A 47 4.67 -0.56 -3.77
CA GLY A 47 5.08 -1.12 -2.51
C GLY A 47 3.91 -1.16 -1.53
N CYS A 48 3.87 -2.16 -0.66
CA CYS A 48 2.92 -2.22 0.45
C CYS A 48 3.63 -2.54 1.75
N LEU A 49 3.39 -1.76 2.79
CA LEU A 49 3.76 -2.08 4.15
C LEU A 49 2.51 -2.46 4.92
N ALA A 50 2.48 -3.67 5.47
CA ALA A 50 1.48 -4.07 6.43
C ALA A 50 1.99 -3.76 7.83
N LEU A 51 1.22 -2.99 8.60
CA LEU A 51 1.52 -2.59 9.95
C LEU A 51 0.43 -3.08 10.90
N SER A 52 0.80 -3.45 12.12
CA SER A 52 -0.18 -3.67 13.20
C SER A 52 -0.80 -2.34 13.68
N SER A 53 -1.84 -2.41 14.52
CA SER A 53 -2.43 -1.24 15.21
C SER A 53 -1.42 -0.43 16.04
N THR A 54 -0.32 -1.07 16.46
CA THR A 54 0.78 -0.44 17.20
C THR A 54 1.93 0.03 16.29
N CYS A 55 1.68 0.09 14.98
CA CYS A 55 2.62 0.50 13.93
C CYS A 55 3.85 -0.40 13.77
N ASN A 56 3.88 -1.58 14.38
CA ASN A 56 4.94 -2.56 14.12
C ASN A 56 4.80 -3.12 12.70
N LEU A 57 5.93 -3.23 12.00
CA LEU A 57 5.98 -3.80 10.65
C LEU A 57 5.69 -5.30 10.69
N LEU A 58 4.67 -5.70 9.93
CA LEU A 58 4.26 -7.10 9.77
C LEU A 58 4.80 -7.68 8.46
N PHE A 59 4.79 -6.88 7.39
CA PHE A 59 5.23 -7.29 6.07
C PHE A 59 5.63 -6.10 5.19
N SER A 60 6.56 -6.34 4.27
CA SER A 60 6.92 -5.41 3.20
C SER A 60 6.82 -6.12 1.86
N GLY A 61 5.89 -5.66 1.03
CA GLY A 61 5.55 -6.20 -0.26
C GLY A 61 5.93 -5.29 -1.41
N PHE A 62 6.23 -5.88 -2.56
CA PHE A 62 6.51 -5.17 -3.79
C PHE A 62 5.81 -5.87 -4.97
N GLN A 63 5.40 -5.08 -5.95
CA GLN A 63 4.92 -5.56 -7.25
C GLN A 63 5.44 -4.63 -8.36
N ASP A 64 5.83 -5.26 -9.46
CA ASP A 64 5.98 -4.59 -10.75
C ASP A 64 4.62 -4.09 -11.28
N PRO A 65 4.61 -3.21 -12.29
CA PRO A 65 3.35 -2.76 -12.88
C PRO A 65 2.52 -3.94 -13.38
N PRO A 66 1.19 -3.83 -13.36
CA PRO A 66 0.32 -4.89 -13.85
C PRO A 66 0.65 -5.22 -15.31
N GLY A 67 0.80 -6.52 -15.59
CA GLY A 67 1.02 -7.02 -16.94
C GLY A 67 -0.21 -6.85 -17.85
N GLU A 68 0.00 -7.16 -19.13
CA GLU A 68 -1.04 -7.08 -20.17
C GLU A 68 -2.31 -7.87 -19.82
N ASP A 69 -2.17 -9.08 -19.27
CA ASP A 69 -3.31 -9.92 -18.90
C ASP A 69 -4.19 -9.26 -17.83
N THR A 70 -3.58 -8.65 -16.81
CA THR A 70 -4.30 -7.91 -15.77
C THR A 70 -5.00 -6.68 -16.37
N ARG A 71 -4.33 -5.96 -17.28
CA ARG A 71 -4.94 -4.81 -17.96
C ARG A 71 -6.17 -5.22 -18.78
N LEU A 72 -6.05 -6.28 -19.59
CA LEU A 72 -7.15 -6.82 -20.38
C LEU A 72 -8.32 -7.29 -19.50
N ALA A 73 -8.02 -7.96 -18.39
CA ALA A 73 -9.05 -8.39 -17.44
C ALA A 73 -9.82 -7.19 -16.86
N VAL A 74 -9.12 -6.11 -16.51
CA VAL A 74 -9.75 -4.87 -16.03
C VAL A 74 -10.61 -4.22 -17.12
N GLU A 75 -10.11 -4.11 -18.35
CA GLU A 75 -10.85 -3.53 -19.48
C GLU A 75 -12.14 -4.30 -19.80
N GLN A 76 -12.13 -5.62 -19.60
CA GLN A 76 -13.26 -6.51 -19.87
C GLN A 76 -14.15 -6.75 -18.63
N GLY A 77 -13.83 -6.16 -17.48
CA GLY A 77 -14.57 -6.38 -16.22
C GLY A 77 -14.51 -7.82 -15.72
N LEU A 78 -13.42 -8.52 -16.03
CA LEU A 78 -13.18 -9.91 -15.62
C LEU A 78 -12.45 -9.98 -14.29
N VAL A 79 -12.40 -11.20 -13.73
CA VAL A 79 -11.55 -11.49 -12.57
C VAL A 79 -10.09 -11.35 -12.97
N GLN A 80 -9.32 -10.58 -12.20
CA GLN A 80 -7.90 -10.41 -12.45
C GLN A 80 -7.17 -11.71 -12.09
N PRO A 81 -6.13 -12.09 -12.84
CA PRO A 81 -5.31 -13.23 -12.46
C PRO A 81 -4.68 -12.97 -11.09
N LEU A 82 -4.84 -13.92 -10.17
CA LEU A 82 -4.23 -13.84 -8.85
C LEU A 82 -2.72 -14.03 -8.99
N ALA A 83 -1.95 -12.99 -8.69
CA ALA A 83 -0.52 -13.13 -8.51
C ALA A 83 -0.25 -14.08 -7.34
N GLU A 84 0.75 -14.95 -7.49
CA GLU A 84 1.29 -15.70 -6.35
C GLU A 84 2.08 -14.75 -5.45
N GLY A 85 2.12 -15.04 -4.15
CA GLY A 85 2.93 -14.28 -3.21
C GLY A 85 2.63 -14.67 -1.76
N PRO A 86 3.57 -14.38 -0.83
CA PRO A 86 3.45 -14.79 0.57
C PRO A 86 2.46 -13.96 1.39
N TYR A 87 1.94 -12.86 0.85
CA TYR A 87 1.08 -11.94 1.58
C TYR A 87 0.11 -11.22 0.64
N CYS A 88 -1.10 -10.92 1.12
CA CYS A 88 -2.08 -10.14 0.37
C CYS A 88 -2.78 -9.10 1.24
N ILE A 89 -3.22 -8.02 0.60
CA ILE A 89 -4.32 -7.20 1.12
C ILE A 89 -5.60 -7.96 0.76
N GLU A 90 -6.34 -8.40 1.77
CA GLU A 90 -7.57 -9.18 1.58
C GLU A 90 -8.68 -8.39 0.88
N ALA A 91 -9.63 -9.10 0.26
CA ALA A 91 -10.86 -8.44 -0.21
C ALA A 91 -11.66 -7.92 1.00
N GLY A 92 -12.22 -6.73 0.89
CA GLY A 92 -12.90 -6.12 2.04
C GLY A 92 -13.24 -4.65 1.88
N ARG A 93 -13.69 -4.06 2.99
CA ARG A 93 -14.04 -2.65 3.09
C ARG A 93 -12.99 -1.92 3.89
N TYR A 94 -12.45 -0.86 3.31
CA TYR A 94 -11.38 -0.07 3.90
C TYR A 94 -11.81 1.38 4.04
N GLU A 95 -11.44 2.00 5.16
CA GLU A 95 -11.27 3.44 5.18
C GLU A 95 -9.96 3.77 4.48
N PHE A 96 -10.06 4.63 3.46
CA PHE A 96 -9.01 4.91 2.51
C PHE A 96 -8.64 6.39 2.51
N PHE A 97 -7.35 6.66 2.51
CA PHE A 97 -6.79 8.01 2.37
C PHE A 97 -5.76 7.99 1.25
N GLN A 98 -5.78 9.02 0.39
CA GLN A 98 -4.74 9.24 -0.60
C GLN A 98 -4.02 10.55 -0.31
N LEU A 99 -2.70 10.48 -0.20
CA LEU A 99 -1.83 11.53 0.29
C LEU A 99 -0.56 11.61 -0.55
N ALA A 100 0.14 12.74 -0.47
CA ALA A 100 1.53 12.79 -0.90
C ALA A 100 2.39 11.99 0.10
N PRO A 101 3.46 11.31 -0.35
CA PRO A 101 4.43 10.72 0.56
C PRO A 101 5.06 11.82 1.42
N THR A 102 5.32 11.48 2.67
CA THR A 102 5.99 12.36 3.64
C THR A 102 7.43 11.88 3.87
N ASN A 103 8.24 12.72 4.52
CA ASN A 103 9.59 12.34 4.93
C ASN A 103 9.60 11.29 6.04
N HIS A 104 8.52 11.18 6.81
CA HIS A 104 8.40 10.26 7.94
C HIS A 104 7.08 9.51 7.88
N LEU A 105 7.12 8.18 8.07
CA LEU A 105 5.93 7.33 8.09
C LEU A 105 4.92 7.81 9.14
N GLN A 106 5.41 8.26 10.29
CA GLN A 106 4.56 8.74 11.38
C GLN A 106 3.68 9.93 10.97
N GLU A 107 4.12 10.77 10.03
CA GLU A 107 3.32 11.89 9.52
C GLU A 107 2.12 11.39 8.71
N LEU A 108 2.29 10.32 7.91
CA LEU A 108 1.18 9.66 7.23
C LEU A 108 0.21 9.05 8.25
N LEU A 109 0.73 8.29 9.21
CA LEU A 109 -0.09 7.61 10.21
C LEU A 109 -0.87 8.58 11.11
N GLY A 110 -0.39 9.81 11.28
CA GLY A 110 -1.10 10.89 11.99
C GLY A 110 -2.42 11.30 11.34
N HIS A 111 -2.69 10.90 10.10
CA HIS A 111 -3.98 11.11 9.44
C HIS A 111 -5.04 10.07 9.82
N ILE A 112 -4.67 8.96 10.47
CA ILE A 112 -5.60 7.91 10.89
C ILE A 112 -6.17 8.26 12.27
N PRO A 113 -7.48 8.49 12.40
CA PRO A 113 -8.08 8.77 13.70
C PRO A 113 -8.02 7.53 14.60
N MET A 114 -7.71 7.72 15.88
CA MET A 114 -7.77 6.68 16.93
C MET A 114 -6.94 5.41 16.62
N LEU A 115 -5.75 5.60 16.04
CA LEU A 115 -4.83 4.54 15.63
C LEU A 115 -4.61 3.42 16.68
N PHE A 116 -4.47 3.79 17.96
CA PHE A 116 -4.18 2.86 19.05
C PHE A 116 -5.36 1.99 19.49
N ASP A 117 -6.60 2.41 19.17
CA ASP A 117 -7.82 1.60 19.30
C ASP A 117 -8.30 1.09 17.92
N GLY A 118 -7.40 1.18 16.91
CA GLY A 118 -7.68 0.98 15.50
C GLY A 118 -7.61 -0.48 15.04
N PRO A 119 -7.60 -0.73 13.71
CA PRO A 119 -7.73 -2.06 13.15
C PRO A 119 -6.52 -2.95 13.39
N ASN A 120 -6.75 -4.27 13.32
CA ASN A 120 -5.70 -5.29 13.43
C ASN A 120 -4.55 -5.10 12.42
N CYS A 121 -4.84 -4.54 11.24
CA CYS A 121 -3.83 -4.27 10.22
C CYS A 121 -4.13 -2.95 9.48
N ILE A 122 -3.07 -2.21 9.23
CA ILE A 122 -3.04 -0.96 8.47
C ILE A 122 -2.12 -1.18 7.29
N TYR A 123 -2.57 -0.87 6.09
CA TYR A 123 -1.73 -0.96 4.91
C TYR A 123 -1.31 0.44 4.46
N VAL A 124 0.00 0.62 4.32
CA VAL A 124 0.59 1.79 3.68
C VAL A 124 1.05 1.35 2.30
N ARG A 125 0.28 1.72 1.28
CA ARG A 125 0.58 1.43 -0.12
C ARG A 125 1.22 2.64 -0.77
N LEU A 126 2.32 2.43 -1.47
CA LEU A 126 3.08 3.44 -2.20
C LEU A 126 3.03 3.08 -3.68
N LEU A 127 2.42 3.93 -4.49
CA LEU A 127 2.25 3.71 -5.92
C LEU A 127 3.12 4.68 -6.71
N LYS A 128 3.97 4.18 -7.60
CA LYS A 128 4.66 5.01 -8.58
C LYS A 128 3.69 5.44 -9.67
N GLU A 129 3.01 6.56 -9.44
CA GLU A 129 1.96 7.07 -10.33
C GLU A 129 2.56 7.58 -11.65
N ASN A 130 3.73 8.20 -11.60
CA ASN A 130 4.43 8.67 -12.79
C ASN A 130 5.96 8.72 -12.55
N ALA A 131 6.70 9.25 -13.53
CA ALA A 131 8.16 9.29 -13.48
C ALA A 131 8.73 10.15 -12.33
N LEU A 132 7.94 11.07 -11.78
CA LEU A 132 8.37 12.07 -10.79
C LEU A 132 7.61 11.99 -9.46
N ALA A 133 6.53 11.20 -9.39
CA ALA A 133 5.65 11.19 -8.23
C ALA A 133 5.33 9.76 -7.79
N ILE A 134 5.48 9.57 -6.49
CA ILE A 134 4.91 8.46 -5.73
C ILE A 134 3.69 9.01 -4.99
N VAL A 135 2.62 8.23 -4.91
CA VAL A 135 1.42 8.52 -4.13
C VAL A 135 1.37 7.57 -2.94
N ALA A 136 1.11 8.10 -1.75
CA ALA A 136 0.91 7.31 -0.54
C ALA A 136 -0.59 7.08 -0.31
N GLN A 137 -0.94 5.85 0.05
CA GLN A 137 -2.30 5.44 0.33
C GLN A 137 -2.35 4.72 1.67
N LEU A 138 -3.28 5.11 2.53
CA LEU A 138 -3.54 4.44 3.80
C LEU A 138 -4.83 3.67 3.71
N TRP A 139 -4.78 2.38 4.00
CA TRP A 139 -5.93 1.49 3.99
C TRP A 139 -6.10 0.91 5.38
N VAL A 140 -7.18 1.29 6.03
CA VAL A 140 -7.50 0.99 7.42
C VAL A 140 -8.73 0.07 7.39
N VAL A 141 -8.58 -1.16 7.87
CA VAL A 141 -9.72 -2.10 7.94
C VAL A 141 -10.81 -1.49 8.83
N ARG A 142 -12.07 -1.62 8.44
CA ARG A 142 -13.23 -1.27 9.30
C ARG A 142 -14.07 -2.49 9.64
#